data_AF-A0A369JQP2-F1
#
_entry.id   AF-A0A369JQP2-F1
#
_cell.length_a   1.000
_cell.length_b   1.000
_cell.length_c   1.000
_cell.angle_alpha   90.00
_cell.angle_beta   90.00
_cell.angle_gamma   90.00
#
_symmetry.space_group_name_H-M   'P 1'
#
loop_
_entity.id
_entity.type
_entity.pdbx_description
1 polymer ?
#
loop_
_entity_poly.entity_id
_entity_poly.type
_entity_poly.pdbx_seq_one_letter_code
_entity_poly.pdbx_strand_id
1 'polypeptide(L)'
;MQEGWVIGDMSGLDVENSEDLRKGQMQSAGAVWFDGPQSAGASTQLPQSPKIRFTLPQRPSCAVESKLTMIIDEKVIMQPPPPYFSSPGPPPFPGSSSRPRATLTTLPSHILLQIVYATFPQTDSADQDKVERQRKTLYWLSVSLRLVNRVLYVACMHVLRSTHLPAYDRLIRPPYSSDPFPLLAPQNDAPPPTPSSPYTPSASSSSRTQQSPLNTIQRETATLDLFIALKVREDVWADDSELHLERDESFKDLFDLVQPRSRLEDLVRIYGLREGVITIAGTSKKKPSSTRLGAPSPKSSSSSSSKPPTPVPVPAPVPAPPSISTSFFSSLTFSKRSSKKATPASSPAPSPAPPKITPIPFHMLSVSFSPRHVGIVLQPSKRTVVSTVRARDERLEVAAKRLVRELRAWLVEGG
;
A
#
# COMPACT_ATOMS: atom_id res chain seq x y z
N MET A 1 -25.38 -25.06 -20.77
CA MET A 1 -25.31 -24.06 -19.68
C MET A 1 -24.27 -23.03 -20.09
N GLN A 2 -24.71 -22.06 -20.87
CA GLN A 2 -23.95 -20.89 -21.31
C GLN A 2 -24.30 -19.77 -20.33
N GLU A 3 -23.36 -19.37 -19.48
CA GLU A 3 -23.44 -18.06 -18.81
C GLU A 3 -22.42 -17.15 -19.50
N GLY A 4 -22.94 -16.29 -20.38
CA GLY A 4 -22.18 -15.23 -21.01
C GLY A 4 -21.90 -14.13 -19.99
N TRP A 5 -20.66 -14.07 -19.51
CA TRP A 5 -20.17 -12.89 -18.82
C TRP A 5 -19.82 -11.84 -19.86
N VAL A 6 -20.72 -10.87 -20.01
CA VAL A 6 -20.48 -9.63 -20.76
C VAL A 6 -19.27 -8.94 -20.15
N ILE A 7 -18.19 -8.87 -20.93
CA ILE A 7 -17.02 -8.05 -20.62
C ILE A 7 -17.51 -6.60 -20.68
N GLY A 8 -17.68 -5.99 -19.50
CA GLY A 8 -18.00 -4.58 -19.39
C GLY A 8 -16.87 -3.75 -19.97
N ASP A 9 -17.18 -3.06 -21.06
CA ASP A 9 -16.33 -2.04 -21.68
C ASP A 9 -16.02 -0.95 -20.63
N MET A 10 -14.75 -0.80 -20.24
CA MET A 10 -14.28 0.26 -19.34
C MET A 10 -13.91 1.53 -20.12
N SER A 11 -14.73 1.92 -21.10
CA SER A 11 -14.54 3.11 -21.96
C SER A 11 -15.32 4.35 -21.49
N GLY A 12 -16.06 4.29 -20.38
CA GLY A 12 -16.85 5.41 -19.86
C GLY A 12 -16.19 6.17 -18.71
N LEU A 13 -15.19 7.01 -18.98
CA LEU A 13 -14.88 8.18 -18.15
C LEU A 13 -15.40 9.41 -18.90
N ASP A 14 -16.70 9.65 -18.80
CA ASP A 14 -17.32 10.89 -19.25
C ASP A 14 -16.80 12.05 -18.41
N VAL A 15 -15.92 12.82 -19.03
CA VAL A 15 -15.65 14.22 -18.68
C VAL A 15 -16.87 15.00 -19.16
N GLU A 16 -17.93 15.04 -18.35
CA GLU A 16 -19.04 15.94 -18.64
C GLU A 16 -18.76 17.32 -18.08
N ASN A 17 -18.77 18.25 -19.02
CA ASN A 17 -18.25 19.59 -18.95
C ASN A 17 -19.21 20.51 -18.19
N SER A 18 -18.61 21.48 -17.52
CA SER A 18 -19.25 22.57 -16.83
C SER A 18 -19.86 23.55 -17.84
N GLU A 19 -21.17 23.47 -18.11
CA GLU A 19 -21.91 24.53 -18.80
C GLU A 19 -23.08 25.02 -17.94
N ASP A 20 -22.81 26.04 -17.12
CA ASP A 20 -23.86 26.83 -16.50
C ASP A 20 -23.30 28.23 -16.17
N LEU A 21 -23.17 29.09 -17.18
CA LEU A 21 -23.33 30.56 -17.07
C LEU A 21 -23.11 31.26 -18.43
N ARG A 22 -24.21 31.61 -19.12
CA ARG A 22 -24.53 32.98 -19.58
C ARG A 22 -25.69 32.98 -20.58
N LYS A 23 -26.87 33.30 -20.08
CA LYS A 23 -27.93 33.95 -20.85
C LYS A 23 -27.52 35.40 -21.13
N GLY A 24 -27.69 35.87 -22.36
CA GLY A 24 -27.49 37.28 -22.68
C GLY A 24 -27.53 37.63 -24.16
N GLN A 25 -28.75 37.74 -24.69
CA GLN A 25 -29.14 38.82 -25.60
C GLN A 25 -28.65 38.77 -27.06
N MET A 26 -29.51 38.22 -27.93
CA MET A 26 -29.54 38.50 -29.35
C MET A 26 -29.93 39.97 -29.58
N GLN A 27 -29.12 40.71 -30.33
CA GLN A 27 -29.57 41.84 -31.14
C GLN A 27 -28.98 41.71 -32.55
N SER A 28 -29.87 41.93 -33.51
CA SER A 28 -29.64 42.03 -34.94
C SER A 28 -28.63 43.11 -35.31
N ALA A 29 -27.88 42.91 -36.40
CA ALA A 29 -27.85 43.82 -37.56
C ALA A 29 -26.80 43.39 -38.58
N GLY A 30 -27.14 43.56 -39.85
CA GLY A 30 -26.23 44.20 -40.80
C GLY A 30 -25.39 43.28 -41.69
N ALA A 31 -25.96 42.93 -42.85
CA ALA A 31 -25.20 42.62 -44.04
C ALA A 31 -24.45 43.87 -44.54
N VAL A 32 -23.17 43.74 -44.89
CA VAL A 32 -22.48 44.65 -45.81
C VAL A 32 -21.51 43.84 -46.66
N TRP A 33 -21.75 43.89 -47.98
CA TRP A 33 -20.83 43.51 -49.04
C TRP A 33 -19.65 44.46 -49.08
N PHE A 34 -18.43 43.98 -49.33
CA PHE A 34 -17.45 44.78 -50.07
C PHE A 34 -16.48 43.92 -50.87
N ASP A 35 -16.32 44.36 -52.12
CA ASP A 35 -15.47 43.87 -53.20
C ASP A 35 -13.97 43.90 -52.87
N GLY A 36 -13.21 43.12 -53.63
CA GLY A 36 -11.74 43.15 -53.65
C GLY A 36 -11.14 44.48 -54.13
N PRO A 37 -9.80 44.59 -54.16
CA PRO A 37 -9.13 44.21 -55.41
C PRO A 37 -7.74 43.56 -55.25
N GLN A 38 -7.25 43.15 -56.43
CA GLN A 38 -6.00 42.47 -56.76
C GLN A 38 -4.69 43.21 -56.41
N SER A 39 -3.64 42.38 -56.34
CA SER A 39 -2.27 42.62 -56.85
C SER A 39 -1.31 43.49 -56.05
N ALA A 40 -0.26 42.84 -55.52
CA ALA A 40 1.12 43.17 -55.88
C ALA A 40 2.07 42.03 -55.46
N GLY A 41 2.87 41.55 -56.40
CA GLY A 41 3.94 40.59 -56.16
C GLY A 41 5.10 41.23 -55.40
N ALA A 42 5.58 40.54 -54.37
CA ALA A 42 6.87 40.81 -53.75
C ALA A 42 7.64 39.49 -53.64
N SER A 43 8.58 39.31 -54.56
CA SER A 43 9.58 38.25 -54.54
C SER A 43 10.47 38.45 -53.32
N THR A 44 10.28 37.63 -52.29
CA THR A 44 11.13 37.60 -51.10
C THR A 44 12.01 36.36 -51.19
N GLN A 45 13.30 36.58 -51.44
CA GLN A 45 14.33 35.56 -51.36
C GLN A 45 14.33 34.90 -49.98
N LEU A 46 14.14 33.58 -49.95
CA LEU A 46 14.39 32.76 -48.77
C LEU A 46 15.89 32.80 -48.41
N PRO A 47 16.27 33.12 -47.17
CA PRO A 47 17.60 32.82 -46.68
C PRO A 47 17.77 31.30 -46.57
N GLN A 48 18.86 30.80 -47.16
CA GLN A 48 19.23 29.39 -47.09
C GLN A 48 19.42 28.96 -45.63
N SER A 49 18.61 28.00 -45.20
CA SER A 49 18.69 27.39 -43.88
C SER A 49 20.07 26.72 -43.66
N PRO A 50 20.70 26.91 -42.49
CA PRO A 50 21.90 26.17 -42.14
C PRO A 50 21.57 24.68 -42.04
N LYS A 51 22.35 23.87 -42.74
CA LYS A 51 22.27 22.41 -42.77
C LYS A 51 22.73 21.86 -41.42
N ILE A 52 21.83 21.85 -40.43
CA ILE A 52 22.07 21.22 -39.13
C ILE A 52 22.05 19.70 -39.34
N ARG A 53 23.24 19.08 -39.36
CA ARG A 53 23.41 17.64 -39.23
C ARG A 53 22.91 17.24 -37.84
N PHE A 54 21.70 16.70 -37.77
CA PHE A 54 21.26 15.93 -36.61
C PHE A 54 22.01 14.59 -36.61
N THR A 55 23.13 14.53 -35.89
CA THR A 55 23.67 13.28 -35.38
C THR A 55 22.69 12.75 -34.34
N LEU A 56 21.93 11.72 -34.72
CA LEU A 56 21.08 10.95 -33.83
C LEU A 56 21.94 10.43 -32.66
N PRO A 57 21.63 10.72 -31.38
CA PRO A 57 22.28 10.04 -30.29
C PRO A 57 21.84 8.58 -30.34
N GLN A 58 22.79 7.68 -30.58
CA GLN A 58 22.60 6.24 -30.40
C GLN A 58 21.99 6.00 -29.01
N ARG A 59 20.78 5.43 -28.98
CA ARG A 59 20.18 4.91 -27.74
C ARG A 59 21.20 3.99 -27.07
N PRO A 60 21.61 4.23 -25.82
CA PRO A 60 22.32 3.22 -25.07
C PRO A 60 21.35 2.05 -24.85
N SER A 61 21.63 0.94 -25.51
CA SER A 61 21.01 -0.36 -25.23
C SER A 61 21.43 -0.79 -23.82
N CYS A 62 20.76 -0.26 -22.81
CA CYS A 62 20.89 -0.71 -21.43
C CYS A 62 19.98 -1.93 -21.26
N ALA A 63 20.35 -3.04 -21.91
CA ALA A 63 19.90 -4.36 -21.50
C ALA A 63 20.60 -4.67 -20.16
N VAL A 64 20.08 -4.11 -19.08
CA VAL A 64 20.37 -4.62 -17.73
C VAL A 64 19.48 -5.84 -17.56
N GLU A 65 19.94 -6.93 -18.17
CA GLU A 65 19.41 -8.27 -17.97
C GLU A 65 19.56 -8.60 -16.49
N SER A 66 18.46 -8.35 -15.77
CA SER A 66 18.37 -8.63 -14.35
C SER A 66 18.16 -10.13 -14.21
N LYS A 67 19.25 -10.89 -14.38
CA LYS A 67 19.27 -12.33 -14.22
C LYS A 67 18.83 -12.66 -12.80
N LEU A 68 17.56 -13.04 -12.65
CA LEU A 68 16.98 -13.60 -11.44
C LEU A 68 17.68 -14.94 -11.15
N THR A 69 18.87 -14.85 -10.55
CA THR A 69 19.61 -15.99 -10.03
C THR A 69 19.01 -16.37 -8.69
N MET A 70 17.96 -17.17 -8.73
CA MET A 70 17.50 -17.86 -7.53
C MET A 70 18.47 -19.02 -7.27
N ILE A 71 19.47 -18.78 -6.43
CA ILE A 71 20.40 -19.81 -5.94
C ILE A 71 19.59 -20.75 -5.05
N ILE A 72 19.08 -21.84 -5.64
CA ILE A 72 18.63 -23.00 -4.88
C ILE A 72 19.92 -23.74 -4.51
N ASP A 73 20.35 -23.55 -3.27
CA ASP A 73 21.52 -24.23 -2.72
C ASP A 73 21.15 -25.72 -2.52
N GLU A 74 21.43 -26.52 -3.55
CA GLU A 74 21.11 -27.96 -3.65
C GLU A 74 22.11 -28.83 -2.85
N LYS A 75 22.47 -28.39 -1.65
CA LYS A 75 23.36 -29.12 -0.74
C LYS A 75 22.80 -29.18 0.68
N VAL A 76 21.55 -29.63 0.81
CA VAL A 76 21.11 -30.26 2.06
C VAL A 76 21.64 -31.69 2.05
N ILE A 77 22.82 -31.84 2.64
CA ILE A 77 23.45 -33.13 2.95
C ILE A 77 22.44 -33.93 3.79
N MET A 78 21.80 -34.92 3.18
CA MET A 78 20.92 -35.88 3.86
C MET A 78 21.69 -36.52 5.01
N GLN A 79 21.37 -36.15 6.25
CA GLN A 79 21.70 -36.98 7.40
C GLN A 79 20.90 -38.28 7.28
N PRO A 80 21.53 -39.46 7.49
CA PRO A 80 20.83 -40.72 7.43
C PRO A 80 19.70 -40.73 8.47
N PRO A 81 18.52 -41.27 8.13
CA PRO A 81 17.39 -41.30 9.06
C PRO A 81 17.78 -42.04 10.34
N PRO A 82 17.36 -41.54 11.52
CA PRO A 82 17.59 -42.22 12.79
C PRO A 82 17.11 -43.67 12.74
N PRO A 83 17.82 -44.61 13.39
CA PRO A 83 17.41 -46.01 13.44
C PRO A 83 16.00 -46.15 14.03
N TYR A 84 15.11 -46.77 13.26
CA TYR A 84 13.73 -47.04 13.68
C TYR A 84 13.75 -48.07 14.81
N PHE A 85 13.68 -47.59 16.06
CA PHE A 85 13.34 -48.46 17.18
C PHE A 85 11.91 -48.98 16.97
N SER A 86 11.76 -50.31 16.97
CA SER A 86 10.49 -51.00 16.83
C SER A 86 9.57 -50.65 17.99
N SER A 87 8.77 -49.59 17.84
CA SER A 87 7.78 -49.18 18.81
C SER A 87 6.66 -50.24 18.88
N PRO A 88 6.30 -50.72 20.08
CA PRO A 88 5.23 -51.70 20.24
C PRO A 88 3.87 -51.03 19.99
N GLY A 89 3.18 -51.53 18.98
CA GLY A 89 1.76 -51.24 18.72
C GLY A 89 1.49 -49.96 17.92
N PRO A 90 0.71 -50.03 16.82
CA PRO A 90 0.20 -48.84 16.17
C PRO A 90 -0.71 -48.07 17.16
N PRO A 91 -0.48 -46.77 17.38
CA PRO A 91 -1.38 -45.98 18.22
C PRO A 91 -2.80 -46.04 17.62
N PRO A 92 -3.84 -46.13 18.46
CA PRO A 92 -5.22 -46.16 17.99
C PRO A 92 -5.46 -44.93 17.11
N PHE A 93 -5.70 -45.16 15.81
CA PHE A 93 -5.98 -44.09 14.88
C PHE A 93 -7.21 -43.34 15.39
N PRO A 94 -7.11 -42.06 15.79
CA PRO A 94 -8.27 -41.29 16.20
C PRO A 94 -9.27 -41.34 15.04
N GLY A 95 -10.44 -41.91 15.32
CA GLY A 95 -11.40 -42.34 14.29
C GLY A 95 -11.70 -41.21 13.31
N SER A 96 -11.51 -41.51 12.02
CA SER A 96 -12.04 -40.87 10.80
C SER A 96 -12.68 -39.47 10.92
N SER A 97 -12.07 -38.54 11.66
CA SER A 97 -12.44 -37.13 11.61
C SER A 97 -12.16 -36.70 10.19
N SER A 98 -13.21 -36.34 9.44
CA SER A 98 -13.14 -36.14 8.00
C SER A 98 -11.95 -35.25 7.66
N ARG A 99 -10.91 -35.87 7.08
CA ARG A 99 -9.75 -35.10 6.67
C ARG A 99 -10.27 -34.10 5.64
N PRO A 100 -10.07 -32.78 5.86
CA PRO A 100 -10.56 -31.79 4.93
C PRO A 100 -10.02 -32.13 3.54
N ARG A 101 -10.93 -32.17 2.55
CA ARG A 101 -10.59 -32.50 1.17
C ARG A 101 -9.48 -31.56 0.72
N ALA A 102 -8.37 -32.11 0.22
CA ALA A 102 -7.28 -31.32 -0.29
C ALA A 102 -7.77 -30.49 -1.48
N THR A 103 -7.80 -29.17 -1.32
CA THR A 103 -8.14 -28.21 -2.37
C THR A 103 -6.94 -27.29 -2.60
N LEU A 104 -6.90 -26.59 -3.73
CA LEU A 104 -5.85 -25.60 -4.02
C LEU A 104 -5.73 -24.52 -2.93
N THR A 105 -6.83 -24.22 -2.23
CA THR A 105 -6.84 -23.26 -1.12
C THR A 105 -6.15 -23.76 0.15
N THR A 106 -5.95 -25.07 0.28
CA THR A 106 -5.24 -25.69 1.42
C THR A 106 -3.75 -25.81 1.20
N LEU A 107 -3.26 -25.51 -0.01
CA LEU A 107 -1.84 -25.57 -0.32
C LEU A 107 -1.07 -24.44 0.38
N PRO A 108 0.15 -24.71 0.89
CA PRO A 108 1.04 -23.67 1.39
C PRO A 108 1.38 -22.63 0.31
N SER A 109 1.60 -21.38 0.72
CA SER A 109 1.88 -20.27 -0.20
C SER A 109 3.13 -20.48 -1.06
N HIS A 110 4.19 -21.10 -0.52
CA HIS A 110 5.42 -21.38 -1.27
C HIS A 110 5.19 -22.38 -2.42
N ILE A 111 4.33 -23.39 -2.22
CA ILE A 111 3.96 -24.35 -3.28
C ILE A 111 3.15 -23.65 -4.37
N LEU A 112 2.23 -22.76 -3.98
CA LEU A 112 1.45 -21.98 -4.96
C LEU A 112 2.34 -21.06 -5.78
N LEU A 113 3.32 -20.41 -5.15
CA LEU A 113 4.32 -19.61 -5.86
C LEU A 113 5.14 -20.48 -6.82
N GLN A 114 5.56 -21.67 -6.40
CA GLN A 114 6.28 -22.60 -7.27
C GLN A 114 5.44 -23.03 -8.49
N ILE A 115 4.13 -23.28 -8.30
CA ILE A 115 3.21 -23.57 -9.40
C ILE A 115 3.14 -22.38 -10.37
N VAL A 116 3.04 -21.15 -9.86
CA VAL A 116 3.02 -19.94 -10.70
C VAL A 116 4.37 -19.75 -11.43
N TYR A 117 5.51 -20.00 -10.77
CA TYR A 117 6.82 -19.92 -11.43
C TYR A 117 7.01 -21.00 -12.50
N ALA A 118 6.41 -22.18 -12.33
CA ALA A 118 6.44 -23.25 -13.33
C ALA A 118 5.66 -22.91 -14.61
N THR A 119 4.82 -21.86 -14.63
CA THR A 119 4.15 -21.42 -15.87
C THR A 119 5.05 -20.57 -16.76
N PHE A 120 6.18 -20.07 -16.24
CA PHE A 120 7.14 -19.30 -17.04
C PHE A 120 7.97 -20.22 -17.94
N PRO A 121 8.37 -19.76 -19.14
CA PRO A 121 9.19 -20.56 -20.04
C PRO A 121 10.53 -20.95 -19.41
N GLN A 122 10.80 -22.26 -19.34
CA GLN A 122 12.04 -22.83 -18.82
C GLN A 122 13.02 -23.27 -19.92
N THR A 123 12.57 -23.33 -21.18
CA THR A 123 13.33 -23.91 -22.29
C THR A 123 14.32 -22.92 -22.87
N ASP A 124 15.55 -23.38 -23.11
CA ASP A 124 16.68 -22.52 -23.52
C ASP A 124 16.70 -22.11 -25.00
N SER A 125 15.64 -22.38 -25.77
CA SER A 125 15.57 -22.02 -27.19
C SER A 125 15.59 -20.50 -27.41
N ALA A 126 16.44 -20.03 -28.33
CA ALA A 126 16.56 -18.67 -28.90
C ALA A 126 15.88 -17.51 -28.12
N ASP A 127 16.69 -16.58 -27.63
CA ASP A 127 16.33 -15.64 -26.54
C ASP A 127 15.18 -14.65 -26.83
N GLN A 128 14.86 -14.38 -28.10
CA GLN A 128 13.83 -13.40 -28.46
C GLN A 128 12.41 -13.92 -28.12
N ASP A 129 12.13 -15.19 -28.37
CA ASP A 129 10.82 -15.81 -28.08
C ASP A 129 10.58 -15.96 -26.57
N LYS A 130 11.65 -15.99 -25.76
CA LYS A 130 11.55 -16.13 -24.30
C LYS A 130 10.91 -14.90 -23.66
N VAL A 131 11.36 -13.70 -24.05
CA VAL A 131 10.89 -12.44 -23.46
C VAL A 131 9.42 -12.19 -23.84
N GLU A 132 9.07 -12.38 -25.10
CA GLU A 132 7.69 -12.25 -25.57
C GLU A 132 6.77 -13.26 -24.85
N ARG A 133 7.18 -14.53 -24.75
CA ARG A 133 6.42 -15.55 -24.03
C ARG A 133 6.30 -15.23 -22.53
N GLN A 134 7.34 -14.67 -21.92
CA GLN A 134 7.29 -14.19 -20.54
C GLN A 134 6.26 -13.05 -20.39
N ARG A 135 6.25 -12.06 -21.30
CA ARG A 135 5.27 -10.97 -21.30
C ARG A 135 3.84 -11.50 -21.46
N LYS A 136 3.61 -12.41 -22.41
CA LYS A 136 2.32 -13.10 -22.60
C LYS A 136 1.89 -13.89 -21.34
N THR A 137 2.82 -14.53 -20.66
CA THR A 137 2.55 -15.23 -19.38
C THR A 137 2.15 -14.24 -18.29
N LEU A 138 2.86 -13.12 -18.13
CA LEU A 138 2.53 -12.08 -17.14
C LEU A 138 1.15 -11.45 -17.43
N TYR A 139 0.84 -11.19 -18.70
CA TYR A 139 -0.49 -10.73 -19.11
C TYR A 139 -1.57 -11.75 -18.75
N TRP A 140 -1.37 -13.03 -19.07
CA TRP A 140 -2.29 -14.11 -18.69
C TRP A 140 -2.49 -14.24 -17.17
N LEU A 141 -1.43 -14.09 -16.36
CA LEU A 141 -1.55 -14.04 -14.89
C LEU A 141 -2.48 -12.90 -14.44
N SER A 142 -2.35 -11.73 -15.09
CA SER A 142 -3.15 -10.53 -14.82
C SER A 142 -4.60 -10.65 -15.29
N VAL A 143 -4.90 -11.23 -16.46
CA VAL A 143 -6.28 -11.25 -16.97
C VAL A 143 -7.04 -12.53 -16.64
N SER A 144 -6.35 -13.63 -16.34
CA SER A 144 -6.97 -14.94 -16.17
C SER A 144 -6.66 -15.58 -14.81
N LEU A 145 -5.41 -15.98 -14.54
CA LEU A 145 -5.12 -16.86 -13.39
C LEU A 145 -5.49 -16.22 -12.06
N ARG A 146 -5.28 -14.89 -11.91
CA ARG A 146 -5.63 -14.18 -10.67
C ARG A 146 -7.13 -14.19 -10.34
N LEU A 147 -8.01 -14.46 -11.31
CA LEU A 147 -9.47 -14.46 -11.12
C LEU A 147 -10.03 -15.81 -10.64
N VAL A 148 -9.23 -16.88 -10.72
CA VAL A 148 -9.70 -18.25 -10.42
C VAL A 148 -10.00 -18.46 -8.94
N ASN A 149 -9.11 -18.00 -8.07
CA ASN A 149 -9.24 -18.16 -6.62
C ASN A 149 -8.44 -17.08 -5.89
N ARG A 150 -8.91 -16.67 -4.71
CA ARG A 150 -8.22 -15.69 -3.86
C ARG A 150 -6.78 -16.07 -3.49
N VAL A 151 -6.47 -17.34 -3.24
CA VAL A 151 -5.09 -17.74 -2.89
C VAL A 151 -4.17 -17.64 -4.12
N LEU A 152 -4.69 -17.98 -5.30
CA LEU A 152 -4.00 -17.75 -6.58
C LEU A 152 -3.86 -16.26 -6.88
N TYR A 153 -4.86 -15.43 -6.61
CA TYR A 153 -4.74 -13.97 -6.70
C TYR A 153 -3.51 -13.48 -5.92
N VAL A 154 -3.34 -13.92 -4.67
CA VAL A 154 -2.22 -13.47 -3.83
C VAL A 154 -0.88 -13.91 -4.42
N ALA A 155 -0.77 -15.17 -4.88
CA ALA A 155 0.44 -15.68 -5.51
C ALA A 155 0.76 -14.97 -6.84
N CYS A 156 -0.23 -14.78 -7.72
CA CYS A 156 -0.08 -14.06 -8.98
C CYS A 156 0.33 -12.61 -8.75
N MET A 157 -0.37 -11.90 -7.85
CA MET A 157 -0.06 -10.51 -7.54
C MET A 157 1.32 -10.36 -6.91
N HIS A 158 1.78 -11.34 -6.11
CA HIS A 158 3.15 -11.34 -5.60
C HIS A 158 4.17 -11.32 -6.74
N VAL A 159 4.06 -12.25 -7.70
CA VAL A 159 4.96 -12.33 -8.86
C VAL A 159 4.86 -11.08 -9.73
N LEU A 160 3.65 -10.61 -10.01
CA LEU A 160 3.42 -9.42 -10.82
C LEU A 160 4.02 -8.17 -10.18
N ARG A 161 3.80 -7.96 -8.88
CA ARG A 161 4.34 -6.83 -8.13
C ARG A 161 5.86 -6.89 -8.04
N SER A 162 6.45 -8.03 -7.68
CA SER A 162 7.91 -8.16 -7.58
C SER A 162 8.61 -7.90 -8.93
N THR A 163 7.98 -8.32 -10.03
CA THR A 163 8.53 -8.12 -11.39
C THR A 163 8.48 -6.65 -11.82
N HIS A 164 7.40 -5.94 -11.51
CA HIS A 164 7.17 -4.59 -12.02
C HIS A 164 7.54 -3.47 -11.03
N LEU A 165 7.78 -3.79 -9.75
CA LEU A 165 8.11 -2.82 -8.71
C LEU A 165 9.33 -1.96 -9.08
N PRO A 166 10.46 -2.51 -9.59
CA PRO A 166 11.60 -1.67 -9.97
C PRO A 166 11.30 -0.69 -11.12
N ALA A 167 10.40 -1.06 -12.04
CA ALA A 167 9.97 -0.18 -13.12
C ALA A 167 9.02 0.91 -12.62
N TYR A 168 8.12 0.56 -11.70
CA TYR A 168 7.23 1.51 -11.03
C TYR A 168 8.03 2.56 -10.26
N ASP A 169 9.00 2.14 -9.44
CA ASP A 169 9.81 3.04 -8.59
C ASP A 169 10.59 4.09 -9.39
N ARG A 170 11.00 3.76 -10.62
CA ARG A 170 11.69 4.70 -11.52
C ARG A 170 10.78 5.79 -12.08
N LEU A 171 9.47 5.54 -12.15
CA LEU A 171 8.47 6.46 -12.67
C LEU A 171 7.83 7.31 -11.58
N ILE A 172 7.94 6.90 -10.31
CA ILE A 172 7.51 7.71 -9.18
C ILE A 172 8.35 8.99 -9.16
N ARG A 173 7.68 10.13 -9.24
CA ARG A 173 8.34 11.43 -9.19
C ARG A 173 8.67 11.81 -7.75
N PRO A 174 9.94 12.09 -7.40
CA PRO A 174 10.25 12.82 -6.18
C PRO A 174 9.49 14.15 -6.16
N PRO A 175 8.94 14.62 -5.02
CA PRO A 175 9.22 14.21 -3.64
C PRO A 175 8.31 13.10 -3.10
N TYR A 176 7.48 12.48 -3.94
CA TYR A 176 6.49 11.50 -3.50
C TYR A 176 7.19 10.17 -3.23
N SER A 177 7.92 10.07 -2.11
CA SER A 177 8.50 8.80 -1.69
C SER A 177 7.39 7.92 -1.12
N SER A 178 7.23 6.80 -1.78
CA SER A 178 6.20 5.84 -1.49
C SER A 178 6.79 4.46 -1.61
N ASP A 179 7.10 3.87 -0.46
CA ASP A 179 7.14 2.42 -0.38
C ASP A 179 5.69 1.93 -0.45
N PRO A 180 5.25 1.26 -1.54
CA PRO A 180 3.89 0.72 -1.64
C PRO A 180 3.66 -0.45 -0.65
N PHE A 181 4.71 -0.91 0.04
CA PHE A 181 4.70 -1.95 1.05
C PHE A 181 5.41 -1.49 2.32
N PRO A 182 4.90 -0.48 3.06
CA PRO A 182 5.55 -0.05 4.29
C PRO A 182 5.66 -1.25 5.23
N LEU A 183 6.87 -1.79 5.35
CA LEU A 183 7.21 -2.92 6.24
C LEU A 183 6.95 -2.57 7.72
N LEU A 184 6.71 -1.28 7.99
CA LEU A 184 6.42 -0.68 9.27
C LEU A 184 4.92 -0.54 9.56
N ALA A 185 4.06 -1.41 9.02
CA ALA A 185 2.76 -1.59 9.67
C ALA A 185 3.06 -1.92 11.13
N PRO A 186 2.60 -1.12 12.11
CA PRO A 186 2.87 -1.41 13.51
C PRO A 186 2.29 -2.80 13.77
N GLN A 187 3.17 -3.80 13.82
CA GLN A 187 2.94 -4.94 14.68
C GLN A 187 2.79 -4.27 16.03
N ASN A 188 1.53 -4.03 16.42
CA ASN A 188 1.19 -3.58 17.75
C ASN A 188 2.12 -4.33 18.68
N ASP A 189 2.89 -3.59 19.50
CA ASP A 189 3.76 -4.10 20.55
C ASP A 189 2.93 -4.91 21.56
N ALA A 190 2.36 -6.01 21.09
CA ALA A 190 1.85 -7.07 21.90
C ALA A 190 3.10 -7.62 22.57
N PRO A 191 3.18 -7.55 23.91
CA PRO A 191 4.35 -8.03 24.63
C PRO A 191 4.65 -9.46 24.16
N PRO A 192 5.93 -9.80 23.93
CA PRO A 192 6.29 -11.14 23.51
C PRO A 192 5.64 -12.14 24.47
N PRO A 193 5.01 -13.22 23.97
CA PRO A 193 4.40 -14.22 24.83
C PRO A 193 5.47 -14.74 25.78
N THR A 194 5.26 -14.55 27.08
CA THR A 194 6.17 -15.03 28.12
C THR A 194 6.30 -16.56 28.00
N PRO A 195 7.52 -17.12 27.91
CA PRO A 195 7.77 -18.53 27.57
C PRO A 195 7.55 -19.51 28.74
N SER A 196 6.40 -19.46 29.42
CA SER A 196 6.16 -20.27 30.63
C SER A 196 4.80 -20.98 30.68
N SER A 197 4.36 -21.60 29.58
CA SER A 197 3.26 -22.58 29.67
C SER A 197 3.35 -23.66 28.58
N PRO A 198 3.68 -24.91 28.94
CA PRO A 198 3.61 -26.05 28.05
C PRO A 198 2.16 -26.47 27.81
N TYR A 199 1.80 -26.68 26.55
CA TYR A 199 0.61 -27.42 26.09
C TYR A 199 -0.78 -26.83 26.41
N THR A 200 -1.30 -26.05 25.46
CA THR A 200 -2.69 -26.19 24.99
C THR A 200 -2.85 -25.42 23.65
N PRO A 201 -2.96 -26.10 22.50
CA PRO A 201 -3.32 -25.45 21.25
C PRO A 201 -4.82 -25.14 21.28
N SER A 202 -5.19 -24.01 21.88
CA SER A 202 -6.56 -23.52 21.81
C SER A 202 -6.82 -23.02 20.39
N ALA A 203 -7.50 -23.87 19.61
CA ALA A 203 -8.09 -23.55 18.32
C ALA A 203 -9.26 -22.56 18.52
N SER A 204 -8.95 -21.31 18.83
CA SER A 204 -9.90 -20.19 18.71
C SER A 204 -9.56 -19.40 17.45
N SER A 205 -9.75 -20.06 16.31
CA SER A 205 -9.95 -19.42 15.01
C SER A 205 -11.33 -18.75 14.99
N SER A 206 -11.53 -17.76 15.86
CA SER A 206 -12.72 -16.91 15.84
C SER A 206 -12.65 -16.05 14.59
N SER A 207 -13.37 -16.50 13.56
CA SER A 207 -14.08 -15.68 12.56
C SER A 207 -13.60 -14.24 12.46
N ARG A 208 -12.35 -14.07 12.00
CA ARG A 208 -11.88 -12.79 11.49
C ARG A 208 -12.72 -12.59 10.23
N THR A 209 -13.81 -11.84 10.38
CA THR A 209 -14.72 -11.45 9.30
C THR A 209 -13.86 -11.15 8.08
N GLN A 210 -14.25 -11.74 6.95
CA GLN A 210 -13.54 -11.73 5.68
C GLN A 210 -13.45 -10.31 5.09
N GLN A 211 -12.86 -9.37 5.82
CA GLN A 211 -12.29 -8.19 5.22
C GLN A 211 -11.16 -8.73 4.35
N SER A 212 -11.40 -8.65 3.04
CA SER A 212 -10.43 -8.98 2.02
C SER A 212 -9.09 -8.35 2.43
N PRO A 213 -8.00 -9.12 2.62
CA PRO A 213 -6.65 -8.59 2.85
C PRO A 213 -6.15 -7.79 1.63
N LEU A 214 -6.97 -7.77 0.58
CA LEU A 214 -6.85 -7.03 -0.66
C LEU A 214 -7.69 -5.75 -0.72
N ASN A 215 -8.56 -5.50 0.28
CA ASN A 215 -8.89 -4.12 0.62
C ASN A 215 -7.66 -3.59 1.35
N THR A 216 -6.58 -3.43 0.57
CA THR A 216 -5.33 -2.91 1.05
C THR A 216 -5.68 -1.57 1.68
N ILE A 217 -5.51 -1.53 2.98
CA ILE A 217 -5.61 -0.30 3.77
C ILE A 217 -4.70 0.79 3.14
N GLN A 218 -3.72 0.36 2.34
CA GLN A 218 -2.88 1.13 1.44
C GLN A 218 -3.54 1.30 0.07
N ARG A 219 -4.00 2.51 -0.21
CA ARG A 219 -4.58 2.90 -1.51
C ARG A 219 -3.53 2.93 -2.61
N GLU A 220 -2.28 3.22 -2.24
CA GLU A 220 -1.15 3.24 -3.17
C GLU A 220 -0.85 1.86 -3.79
N THR A 221 -1.04 0.77 -3.06
CA THR A 221 -0.90 -0.58 -3.62
C THR A 221 -1.87 -0.82 -4.79
N ALA A 222 -3.08 -0.24 -4.76
CA ALA A 222 -4.02 -0.33 -5.87
C ALA A 222 -3.55 0.46 -7.09
N THR A 223 -2.77 1.52 -6.89
CA THR A 223 -2.14 2.28 -7.99
C THR A 223 -1.04 1.46 -8.66
N LEU A 224 -0.22 0.75 -7.87
CA LEU A 224 0.74 -0.22 -8.41
C LEU A 224 0.03 -1.33 -9.19
N ASP A 225 -1.09 -1.84 -8.69
CA ASP A 225 -1.85 -2.88 -9.39
C ASP A 225 -2.44 -2.37 -10.73
N LEU A 226 -2.87 -1.09 -10.77
CA LEU A 226 -3.31 -0.43 -12.00
C LEU A 226 -2.14 -0.21 -12.98
N PHE A 227 -0.98 0.21 -12.48
CA PHE A 227 0.25 0.29 -13.28
C PHE A 227 0.59 -1.05 -13.92
N ILE A 228 0.59 -2.12 -13.14
CA ILE A 228 0.86 -3.48 -13.61
C ILE A 228 -0.13 -3.85 -14.72
N ALA A 229 -1.43 -3.63 -14.52
CA ALA A 229 -2.45 -3.96 -15.49
C ALA A 229 -2.26 -3.22 -16.83
N LEU A 230 -1.89 -1.93 -16.77
CA LEU A 230 -1.55 -1.14 -17.95
C LEU A 230 -0.27 -1.66 -18.60
N LYS A 231 0.79 -1.87 -17.81
CA LYS A 231 2.12 -2.23 -18.31
C LYS A 231 2.13 -3.60 -18.99
N VAL A 232 1.57 -4.63 -18.37
CA VAL A 232 1.54 -5.98 -18.98
C VAL A 232 0.72 -6.03 -20.27
N ARG A 233 -0.32 -5.20 -20.38
CA ARG A 233 -1.12 -5.08 -21.60
C ARG A 233 -0.32 -4.38 -22.70
N GLU A 234 0.30 -3.26 -22.36
CA GLU A 234 1.11 -2.47 -23.29
C GLU A 234 2.28 -3.29 -23.85
N ASP A 235 2.95 -4.03 -22.97
CA ASP A 235 4.07 -4.90 -23.31
C ASP A 235 3.68 -6.01 -24.31
N VAL A 236 2.50 -6.64 -24.15
CA VAL A 236 2.02 -7.65 -25.11
C VAL A 236 1.60 -7.01 -26.43
N TRP A 237 0.99 -5.83 -26.41
CA TRP A 237 0.57 -5.14 -27.62
C TRP A 237 1.73 -4.60 -28.45
N ALA A 238 2.80 -4.18 -27.79
CA ALA A 238 4.04 -3.82 -28.47
C ALA A 238 4.69 -5.03 -29.18
N ASP A 239 4.56 -6.24 -28.61
CA ASP A 239 5.05 -7.47 -29.24
C ASP A 239 4.14 -7.91 -30.41
N ASP A 240 2.81 -7.82 -30.27
CA ASP A 240 1.86 -8.32 -31.27
C ASP A 240 1.66 -7.34 -32.47
N SER A 241 2.02 -6.06 -32.33
CA SER A 241 1.80 -5.04 -33.37
C SER A 241 2.94 -4.03 -33.47
N GLU A 242 3.68 -4.06 -34.57
CA GLU A 242 4.72 -3.06 -34.89
C GLU A 242 4.17 -1.63 -35.02
N LEU A 243 2.88 -1.48 -35.32
CA LEU A 243 2.18 -0.19 -35.43
C LEU A 243 1.61 0.31 -34.11
N HIS A 244 1.86 -0.39 -33.00
CA HIS A 244 1.33 0.00 -31.70
C HIS A 244 2.00 1.29 -31.22
N LEU A 245 1.20 2.36 -31.09
CA LEU A 245 1.66 3.63 -30.52
C LEU A 245 1.45 3.59 -29.01
N GLU A 246 2.54 3.78 -28.27
CA GLU A 246 2.52 3.70 -26.82
C GLU A 246 1.50 4.68 -26.22
N ARG A 247 0.65 4.21 -25.29
CA ARG A 247 -0.31 5.09 -24.58
C ARG A 247 0.35 5.75 -23.37
N ASP A 248 1.36 6.57 -23.62
CA ASP A 248 2.10 7.30 -22.58
C ASP A 248 1.20 8.14 -21.67
N GLU A 249 0.08 8.63 -22.19
CA GLU A 249 -0.85 9.46 -21.43
C GLU A 249 -1.54 8.70 -20.30
N SER A 250 -1.76 7.39 -20.45
CA SER A 250 -2.33 6.58 -19.35
C SER A 250 -1.35 6.44 -18.18
N PHE A 251 -0.05 6.31 -18.47
CA PHE A 251 0.97 6.32 -17.43
C PHE A 251 1.10 7.71 -16.81
N LYS A 252 1.05 8.76 -17.62
CA LYS A 252 1.09 10.15 -17.14
C LYS A 252 -0.05 10.45 -16.19
N ASP A 253 -1.29 10.13 -16.54
CA ASP A 253 -2.46 10.31 -15.67
C ASP A 253 -2.32 9.52 -14.35
N LEU A 254 -1.78 8.30 -14.44
CA LEU A 254 -1.53 7.47 -13.26
C LEU A 254 -0.55 8.15 -12.29
N PHE A 255 0.56 8.70 -12.78
CA PHE A 255 1.60 9.30 -11.93
C PHE A 255 1.35 10.78 -11.58
N ASP A 256 0.60 11.52 -12.39
CA ASP A 256 0.29 12.93 -12.14
C ASP A 256 -0.96 13.10 -11.26
N LEU A 257 -1.90 12.16 -11.29
CA LEU A 257 -3.18 12.27 -10.58
C LEU A 257 -3.44 11.12 -9.61
N VAL A 258 -3.40 9.86 -10.07
CA VAL A 258 -3.86 8.71 -9.27
C VAL A 258 -2.88 8.39 -8.14
N GLN A 259 -1.58 8.41 -8.42
CA GLN A 259 -0.53 8.12 -7.44
C GLN A 259 -0.49 9.17 -6.32
N PRO A 260 -0.41 10.49 -6.60
CA PRO A 260 -0.37 11.49 -5.54
C PRO A 260 -1.65 11.51 -4.70
N ARG A 261 -2.81 11.27 -5.34
CA ARG A 261 -4.10 11.12 -4.64
C ARG A 261 -4.08 9.95 -3.67
N SER A 262 -3.70 8.76 -4.15
CA SER A 262 -3.68 7.54 -3.33
C SER A 262 -2.68 7.67 -2.18
N ARG A 263 -1.51 8.28 -2.44
CA ARG A 263 -0.53 8.59 -1.41
C ARG A 263 -1.09 9.55 -0.36
N LEU A 264 -1.81 10.58 -0.78
CA LEU A 264 -2.46 11.53 0.13
C LEU A 264 -3.53 10.85 0.99
N GLU A 265 -4.32 9.92 0.43
CA GLU A 265 -5.27 9.11 1.21
C GLU A 265 -4.58 8.29 2.31
N ASP A 266 -3.45 7.66 1.98
CA ASP A 266 -2.66 6.89 2.94
C ASP A 266 -2.03 7.75 4.04
N LEU A 267 -1.56 8.95 3.70
CA LEU A 267 -1.05 9.91 4.68
C LEU A 267 -2.15 10.44 5.60
N VAL A 268 -3.33 10.75 5.05
CA VAL A 268 -4.51 11.16 5.83
C VAL A 268 -4.90 10.07 6.81
N ARG A 269 -4.87 8.79 6.38
CA ARG A 269 -5.09 7.65 7.28
C ARG A 269 -4.08 7.62 8.43
N ILE A 270 -2.78 7.70 8.12
CA ILE A 270 -1.71 7.60 9.13
C ILE A 270 -1.84 8.73 10.15
N TYR A 271 -1.96 9.98 9.70
CA TYR A 271 -2.10 11.13 10.58
C TYR A 271 -3.45 11.14 11.32
N GLY A 272 -4.54 10.76 10.67
CA GLY A 272 -5.86 10.73 11.29
C GLY A 272 -6.01 9.63 12.34
N LEU A 273 -5.33 8.48 12.18
CA LEU A 273 -5.24 7.45 13.21
C LEU A 273 -4.46 7.94 14.43
N ARG A 274 -3.35 8.65 14.18
CA ARG A 274 -2.53 9.24 15.25
C ARG A 274 -3.31 10.30 16.06
N GLU A 275 -4.10 11.12 15.38
CA GLU A 275 -4.95 12.14 16.00
C GLU A 275 -6.26 11.57 16.58
N GLY A 276 -6.55 10.28 16.36
CA GLY A 276 -7.77 9.63 16.85
C GLY A 276 -9.04 10.12 16.18
N VAL A 277 -8.95 10.71 14.98
CA VAL A 277 -10.10 11.16 14.17
C VAL A 277 -10.54 10.12 13.13
N ILE A 278 -9.66 9.17 12.80
CA ILE A 278 -9.94 8.07 11.88
C ILE A 278 -9.83 6.73 12.62
N THR A 279 -10.67 5.74 12.26
CA THR A 279 -10.52 4.34 12.69
C THR A 279 -10.39 3.39 11.51
N ILE A 280 -9.72 2.26 11.70
CA ILE A 280 -9.74 1.14 10.76
C ILE A 280 -10.69 0.07 11.30
N ALA A 281 -11.65 -0.35 10.47
CA ALA A 281 -12.58 -1.41 10.83
C ALA A 281 -11.83 -2.68 11.28
N GLY A 282 -12.30 -3.32 12.36
CA GLY A 282 -11.63 -4.47 12.97
C GLY A 282 -10.63 -4.15 14.06
N THR A 283 -10.26 -2.87 14.26
CA THR A 283 -9.46 -2.43 15.42
C THR A 283 -10.31 -1.91 16.56
N SER A 284 -11.53 -2.43 16.75
CA SER A 284 -12.34 -2.09 17.92
C SER A 284 -11.54 -2.50 19.16
N LYS A 285 -10.81 -1.53 19.72
CA LYS A 285 -10.20 -1.66 21.03
C LYS A 285 -11.38 -1.96 21.93
N LYS A 286 -11.53 -3.24 22.30
CA LYS A 286 -12.35 -3.61 23.46
C LYS A 286 -11.83 -2.69 24.55
N LYS A 287 -12.65 -1.69 24.88
CA LYS A 287 -12.37 -0.76 25.97
C LYS A 287 -11.95 -1.68 27.12
N PRO A 288 -10.75 -1.51 27.72
CA PRO A 288 -10.46 -2.21 28.95
C PRO A 288 -11.54 -1.72 29.91
N SER A 289 -12.61 -2.51 30.05
CA SER A 289 -13.57 -2.32 31.10
C SER A 289 -12.69 -2.37 32.33
N SER A 290 -12.56 -1.23 33.00
CA SER A 290 -12.06 -1.23 34.36
C SER A 290 -13.08 -2.07 35.12
N THR A 291 -12.84 -3.39 35.19
CA THR A 291 -13.41 -4.26 36.20
C THR A 291 -12.97 -3.62 37.49
N ARG A 292 -13.85 -2.78 38.05
CA ARG A 292 -13.73 -2.28 39.41
C ARG A 292 -13.52 -3.51 40.27
N LEU A 293 -12.37 -3.54 40.91
CA LEU A 293 -11.97 -4.53 41.89
C LEU A 293 -13.11 -4.68 42.90
N GLY A 294 -13.79 -5.82 42.84
CA GLY A 294 -14.57 -6.34 43.96
C GLY A 294 -13.61 -6.71 45.08
N ALA A 295 -13.98 -6.32 46.29
CA ALA A 295 -13.21 -6.41 47.51
C ALA A 295 -12.67 -7.83 47.84
N PRO A 296 -11.51 -7.93 48.51
CA PRO A 296 -10.92 -9.21 48.91
C PRO A 296 -11.66 -9.82 50.11
N SER A 297 -11.91 -11.13 50.04
CA SER A 297 -12.30 -11.95 51.20
C SER A 297 -11.08 -12.72 51.71
N PRO A 298 -10.82 -12.79 53.03
CA PRO A 298 -9.64 -13.45 53.58
C PRO A 298 -9.97 -14.91 53.92
N LYS A 299 -9.22 -15.87 53.36
CA LYS A 299 -9.09 -17.21 53.95
C LYS A 299 -7.66 -17.73 53.85
N SER A 300 -7.29 -18.31 54.96
CA SER A 300 -5.99 -18.70 55.51
C SER A 300 -5.46 -20.04 55.03
N SER A 301 -4.16 -20.25 55.29
CA SER A 301 -3.41 -21.52 55.40
C SER A 301 -3.09 -22.23 54.07
N SER A 302 -1.94 -22.86 53.85
CA SER A 302 -0.92 -23.39 54.74
C SER A 302 0.42 -23.56 54.00
N SER A 303 1.48 -23.58 54.81
CA SER A 303 2.88 -23.83 54.51
C SER A 303 3.18 -25.18 53.85
N SER A 304 4.08 -25.21 52.86
CA SER A 304 5.07 -26.29 52.77
C SER A 304 6.35 -25.81 52.10
N SER A 305 7.43 -25.95 52.85
CA SER A 305 8.81 -25.68 52.54
C SER A 305 9.41 -26.79 51.67
N SER A 306 10.06 -26.45 50.57
CA SER A 306 11.14 -27.29 50.03
C SER A 306 12.24 -26.42 49.41
N LYS A 307 13.48 -26.75 49.82
CA LYS A 307 14.75 -26.09 49.50
C LYS A 307 15.18 -26.34 48.05
N PRO A 308 16.06 -25.48 47.50
CA PRO A 308 16.52 -25.55 46.11
C PRO A 308 17.74 -26.47 45.94
N PRO A 309 17.95 -27.07 44.76
CA PRO A 309 19.26 -27.55 44.35
C PRO A 309 20.03 -26.50 43.53
N THR A 310 21.30 -26.46 43.86
CA THR A 310 22.49 -25.78 43.33
C THR A 310 22.57 -25.62 41.81
N PRO A 311 23.03 -24.48 41.28
CA PRO A 311 23.37 -24.31 39.86
C PRO A 311 24.82 -24.71 39.54
N VAL A 312 25.00 -25.30 38.35
CA VAL A 312 26.25 -25.73 37.71
C VAL A 312 26.90 -24.53 36.99
N PRO A 313 28.24 -24.41 36.90
CA PRO A 313 28.90 -23.27 36.27
C PRO A 313 28.99 -23.43 34.74
N VAL A 314 28.55 -22.38 34.01
CA VAL A 314 28.72 -22.24 32.55
C VAL A 314 29.97 -21.38 32.27
N PRO A 315 30.82 -21.75 31.31
CA PRO A 315 32.06 -21.03 30.99
C PRO A 315 31.84 -19.74 30.17
N ALA A 316 32.84 -18.87 30.26
CA ALA A 316 32.88 -17.47 29.81
C ALA A 316 32.62 -17.24 28.29
N PRO A 317 32.03 -16.09 27.92
CA PRO A 317 31.93 -15.66 26.53
C PRO A 317 33.18 -14.93 26.02
N VAL A 318 33.50 -15.20 24.76
CA VAL A 318 34.55 -14.60 23.91
C VAL A 318 34.22 -13.12 23.60
N PRO A 319 35.20 -12.20 23.55
CA PRO A 319 34.96 -10.78 23.28
C PRO A 319 34.68 -10.50 21.79
N ALA A 320 33.62 -9.73 21.52
CA ALA A 320 33.27 -9.16 20.22
C ALA A 320 33.90 -7.76 20.01
N PRO A 321 34.14 -7.32 18.76
CA PRO A 321 34.84 -6.07 18.42
C PRO A 321 33.96 -4.80 18.57
N PRO A 322 34.57 -3.61 18.67
CA PRO A 322 33.86 -2.36 18.98
C PRO A 322 33.03 -1.84 17.81
N SER A 323 31.73 -1.59 18.07
CA SER A 323 30.88 -0.82 17.17
C SER A 323 31.08 0.69 17.42
N ILE A 324 31.36 1.40 16.34
CA ILE A 324 31.50 2.86 16.32
C ILE A 324 30.10 3.46 16.46
N SER A 325 29.80 3.99 17.64
CA SER A 325 28.59 4.73 17.96
C SER A 325 28.76 6.20 17.56
N THR A 326 28.24 6.57 16.39
CA THR A 326 28.07 7.99 16.01
C THR A 326 26.75 8.50 16.58
N SER A 327 26.78 9.01 17.81
CA SER A 327 25.72 9.84 18.38
C SER A 327 25.98 11.30 18.01
N PHE A 328 25.10 11.88 17.20
CA PHE A 328 25.14 13.29 16.81
C PHE A 328 23.79 13.97 17.09
N PHE A 329 23.90 15.05 17.86
CA PHE A 329 22.94 16.14 18.15
C PHE A 329 21.73 15.84 19.05
N SER A 330 21.30 16.72 19.95
CA SER A 330 21.92 17.81 20.72
C SER A 330 20.85 18.25 21.70
N SER A 331 21.18 18.20 22.98
CA SER A 331 20.46 18.79 24.09
C SER A 331 20.39 20.32 23.95
N LEU A 332 19.17 20.88 23.95
CA LEU A 332 18.94 22.29 24.26
C LEU A 332 18.22 22.40 25.60
N THR A 333 19.03 22.48 26.64
CA THR A 333 18.69 23.09 27.92
C THR A 333 18.79 24.62 27.78
N PHE A 334 17.71 25.36 28.02
CA PHE A 334 17.85 26.74 28.48
C PHE A 334 16.84 27.05 29.58
N SER A 335 17.35 27.01 30.81
CA SER A 335 16.71 27.51 32.01
C SER A 335 16.76 29.03 32.05
N LYS A 336 15.62 29.69 32.27
CA LYS A 336 15.57 30.98 32.98
C LYS A 336 14.43 30.93 34.00
N ARG A 337 14.81 30.61 35.23
CA ARG A 337 13.98 30.55 36.42
C ARG A 337 13.89 31.98 36.99
N SER A 338 12.75 32.64 36.79
CA SER A 338 12.41 33.93 37.42
C SER A 338 11.58 33.63 38.67
N SER A 339 12.17 33.89 39.84
CA SER A 339 11.52 33.77 41.14
C SER A 339 10.56 34.94 41.37
N LYS A 340 9.26 34.71 41.22
CA LYS A 340 8.22 35.63 41.70
C LYS A 340 7.29 34.94 42.71
N LYS A 341 7.49 35.36 43.96
CA LYS A 341 6.52 35.64 45.03
C LYS A 341 5.22 34.82 45.04
N ALA A 342 5.11 33.95 46.03
CA ALA A 342 3.95 33.11 46.34
C ALA A 342 2.73 33.97 46.74
N THR A 343 1.64 33.80 46.00
CA THR A 343 0.27 34.25 46.29
C THR A 343 -0.53 33.06 46.83
N PRO A 344 -1.38 33.23 47.86
CA PRO A 344 -2.09 32.13 48.50
C PRO A 344 -3.14 31.50 47.58
N ALA A 345 -3.25 30.18 47.72
CA ALA A 345 -3.97 29.25 46.85
C ALA A 345 -5.49 29.52 46.80
N SER A 346 -5.97 29.92 45.62
CA SER A 346 -7.35 29.73 45.19
C SER A 346 -7.47 28.36 44.53
N SER A 347 -8.47 27.57 44.94
CA SER A 347 -8.73 26.23 44.43
C SER A 347 -8.83 26.23 42.89
N PRO A 348 -8.09 25.37 42.18
CA PRO A 348 -8.12 25.34 40.73
C PRO A 348 -9.52 24.93 40.26
N ALA A 349 -10.18 25.83 39.53
CA ALA A 349 -11.46 25.57 38.89
C ALA A 349 -11.35 24.31 38.00
N PRO A 350 -12.37 23.45 37.96
CA PRO A 350 -12.33 22.23 37.17
C PRO A 350 -12.11 22.57 35.70
N SER A 351 -10.98 22.11 35.15
CA SER A 351 -10.66 22.26 33.73
C SER A 351 -11.77 21.63 32.89
N PRO A 352 -12.31 22.33 31.88
CA PRO A 352 -13.39 21.79 31.06
C PRO A 352 -12.95 20.48 30.41
N ALA A 353 -13.79 19.44 30.53
CA ALA A 353 -13.50 18.14 29.95
C ALA A 353 -13.30 18.27 28.43
N PRO A 354 -12.27 17.64 27.85
CA PRO A 354 -12.01 17.75 26.42
C PRO A 354 -13.21 17.23 25.61
N PRO A 355 -13.53 17.84 24.46
CA PRO A 355 -14.65 17.42 23.62
C PRO A 355 -14.47 15.97 23.17
N LYS A 356 -15.56 15.18 23.26
CA LYS A 356 -15.57 13.78 22.82
C LYS A 356 -15.70 13.72 21.31
N ILE A 357 -14.63 13.35 20.62
CA ILE A 357 -14.61 13.17 19.16
C ILE A 357 -15.05 11.75 18.82
N THR A 358 -16.01 11.59 17.90
CA THR A 358 -16.39 10.30 17.31
C THR A 358 -15.58 10.07 16.03
N PRO A 359 -14.64 9.11 16.02
CA PRO A 359 -13.77 8.91 14.86
C PRO A 359 -14.51 8.29 13.66
N ILE A 360 -14.14 8.70 12.45
CA ILE A 360 -14.73 8.22 11.20
C ILE A 360 -14.00 6.96 10.71
N PRO A 361 -14.71 5.91 10.25
CA PRO A 361 -14.07 4.76 9.62
C PRO A 361 -13.35 5.15 8.31
N PHE A 362 -12.09 4.72 8.14
CA PHE A 362 -11.26 5.09 6.98
C PHE A 362 -11.89 4.71 5.63
N HIS A 363 -12.60 3.58 5.56
CA HIS A 363 -13.23 3.12 4.32
C HIS A 363 -14.37 4.04 3.85
N MET A 364 -14.87 4.94 4.71
CA MET A 364 -15.85 5.96 4.34
C MET A 364 -15.18 7.25 3.83
N LEU A 365 -13.86 7.35 3.86
CA LEU A 365 -13.14 8.55 3.42
C LEU A 365 -12.48 8.30 2.06
N SER A 366 -12.55 9.30 1.20
CA SER A 366 -11.71 9.44 0.00
C SER A 366 -11.18 10.86 -0.07
N VAL A 367 -10.12 11.08 -0.84
CA VAL A 367 -9.55 12.41 -1.06
C VAL A 367 -9.85 12.88 -2.47
N SER A 368 -10.33 14.11 -2.60
CA SER A 368 -10.32 14.85 -3.87
C SER A 368 -8.96 15.53 -4.03
N PHE A 369 -8.32 15.32 -5.18
CA PHE A 369 -6.99 15.83 -5.46
C PHE A 369 -7.00 16.66 -6.74
N SER A 370 -6.57 17.91 -6.63
CA SER A 370 -6.40 18.86 -7.73
C SER A 370 -5.07 19.61 -7.54
N PRO A 371 -4.45 20.13 -8.61
CA PRO A 371 -3.20 20.88 -8.51
C PRO A 371 -3.24 22.05 -7.51
N ARG A 372 -4.43 22.64 -7.28
CA ARG A 372 -4.62 23.83 -6.42
C ARG A 372 -5.44 23.56 -5.16
N HIS A 373 -6.09 22.41 -5.07
CA HIS A 373 -7.02 22.12 -3.98
C HIS A 373 -6.95 20.64 -3.61
N VAL A 374 -7.10 20.37 -2.32
CA VAL A 374 -7.26 19.02 -1.81
C VAL A 374 -8.39 19.00 -0.79
N GLY A 375 -9.18 17.93 -0.78
CA GLY A 375 -10.31 17.81 0.13
C GLY A 375 -10.58 16.39 0.58
N ILE A 376 -11.27 16.25 1.70
CA ILE A 376 -11.77 14.97 2.21
C ILE A 376 -13.23 14.85 1.83
N VAL A 377 -13.56 13.76 1.16
CA VAL A 377 -14.91 13.41 0.70
C VAL A 377 -15.42 12.22 1.51
N LEU A 378 -16.62 12.35 2.06
CA LEU A 378 -17.29 11.27 2.79
C LEU A 378 -18.12 10.42 1.82
N GLN A 379 -17.93 9.11 1.86
CA GLN A 379 -18.68 8.11 1.12
C GLN A 379 -19.72 7.46 2.04
N PRO A 380 -20.93 7.12 1.54
CA PRO A 380 -21.37 7.17 0.14
C PRO A 380 -21.94 8.52 -0.33
N SER A 381 -22.08 9.51 0.55
CA SER A 381 -22.74 10.79 0.23
C SER A 381 -22.01 11.66 -0.80
N LYS A 382 -20.74 11.35 -1.09
CA LYS A 382 -19.84 12.13 -1.96
C LYS A 382 -19.73 13.61 -1.54
N ARG A 383 -20.04 13.92 -0.29
CA ARG A 383 -19.97 15.28 0.25
C ARG A 383 -18.53 15.61 0.63
N THR A 384 -18.01 16.72 0.12
CA THR A 384 -16.74 17.28 0.59
C THR A 384 -16.95 17.88 1.97
N VAL A 385 -16.27 17.32 2.97
CA VAL A 385 -16.40 17.73 4.37
C VAL A 385 -15.36 18.79 4.71
N VAL A 386 -14.14 18.60 4.21
CA VAL A 386 -13.00 19.49 4.41
C VAL A 386 -12.39 19.78 3.06
N SER A 387 -12.05 21.03 2.79
CA SER A 387 -11.29 21.43 1.60
C SER A 387 -10.24 22.47 1.99
N THR A 388 -9.04 22.34 1.44
CA THR A 388 -7.95 23.28 1.67
C THR A 388 -7.26 23.62 0.36
N VAL A 389 -6.76 24.85 0.27
CA VAL A 389 -5.91 25.27 -0.86
C VAL A 389 -4.55 24.59 -0.73
N ARG A 390 -4.05 24.08 -1.85
CA ARG A 390 -2.73 23.45 -1.99
C ARG A 390 -1.86 24.30 -2.90
N ALA A 391 -0.62 24.57 -2.48
CA ALA A 391 0.37 25.15 -3.39
C ALA A 391 0.95 24.07 -4.31
N ARG A 392 1.31 24.43 -5.55
CA ARG A 392 1.79 23.47 -6.57
C ARG A 392 2.96 22.60 -6.07
N ASP A 393 3.89 23.22 -5.34
CA ASP A 393 5.11 22.60 -4.84
C ASP A 393 5.00 22.16 -3.35
N GLU A 394 3.78 22.13 -2.80
CA GLU A 394 3.53 21.68 -1.43
C GLU A 394 3.67 20.16 -1.33
N ARG A 395 4.48 19.73 -0.34
CA ARG A 395 4.63 18.32 0.04
C ARG A 395 3.31 17.73 0.53
N LEU A 396 2.98 16.49 0.12
CA LEU A 396 1.72 15.84 0.46
C LEU A 396 1.54 15.66 1.97
N GLU A 397 2.62 15.49 2.73
CA GLU A 397 2.57 15.35 4.18
C GLU A 397 2.06 16.62 4.87
N VAL A 398 2.39 17.80 4.34
CA VAL A 398 1.93 19.08 4.87
C VAL A 398 0.44 19.24 4.59
N ALA A 399 0.02 18.95 3.36
CA ALA A 399 -1.37 18.95 2.94
C ALA A 399 -2.21 17.97 3.78
N ALA A 400 -1.73 16.73 3.97
CA ALA A 400 -2.39 15.71 4.77
C ALA A 400 -2.59 16.14 6.23
N LYS A 401 -1.54 16.70 6.85
CA LYS A 401 -1.63 17.23 8.23
C LYS A 401 -2.64 18.37 8.35
N ARG A 402 -2.71 19.26 7.35
CA ARG A 402 -3.70 20.35 7.31
C ARG A 402 -5.11 19.76 7.21
N LEU A 403 -5.34 18.85 6.26
CA LEU A 403 -6.64 18.17 6.10
C LEU A 403 -7.09 17.46 7.38
N VAL A 404 -6.20 16.75 8.07
CA VAL A 404 -6.54 16.06 9.33
C VAL A 404 -6.84 17.04 10.47
N ARG A 405 -6.15 18.18 10.53
CA ARG A 405 -6.43 19.24 11.52
C ARG A 405 -7.81 19.86 11.29
N GLU A 406 -8.12 20.20 10.05
CA GLU A 406 -9.43 20.74 9.69
C GLU A 406 -10.54 19.70 9.92
N LEU A 407 -10.28 18.42 9.62
CA LEU A 407 -11.22 17.33 9.91
C LEU A 407 -11.49 17.21 11.41
N ARG A 408 -10.46 17.38 12.24
CA ARG A 408 -10.60 17.39 13.70
C ARG A 408 -11.46 18.57 14.17
N ALA A 409 -11.25 19.76 13.61
CA ALA A 409 -12.06 20.95 13.95
C ALA A 409 -13.53 20.73 13.57
N TRP A 410 -13.79 20.26 12.35
CA TRP A 410 -15.14 19.92 11.87
C TRP A 410 -15.85 18.90 12.77
N LEU A 411 -15.14 17.86 13.24
CA LEU A 411 -15.70 16.88 14.17
C LEU A 411 -16.01 17.45 15.56
N VAL A 412 -15.29 18.48 16.01
CA VAL A 412 -15.56 19.15 17.29
C VAL A 412 -16.76 20.08 17.19
N GLU A 413 -16.99 20.68 16.02
CA GLU A 413 -18.11 21.58 15.74
C GLU A 413 -19.46 20.87 15.54
N GLY A 414 -19.45 19.54 15.40
CA GLY A 414 -20.67 18.72 15.40
C GLY A 414 -20.98 17.99 14.09
N GLY A 415 -20.14 18.11 13.06
CA GLY A 415 -20.22 17.32 11.83
C GLY A 415 -21.35 17.68 10.88
#